data_AF-A0A966FL68-F1
#
_entry.id   AF-A0A966FL68-F1
#
_cell.length_a   1.000
_cell.length_b   1.000
_cell.length_c   1.000
_cell.angle_alpha   90.00
_cell.angle_beta   90.00
_cell.angle_gamma   90.00
#
_symmetry.space_group_name_H-M   'P 1'
#
loop_
_entity.id
_entity.type
_entity.pdbx_description
1 polymer ?
#
loop_
_entity_poly.entity_id
_entity_poly.type
_entity_poly.pdbx_seq_one_letter_code
_entity_poly.pdbx_strand_id
1 'polypeptide(L)'
;MKFFFCFFSFLYVAIGMSQSKVYAEKNITLNDEKPQFGLSLNQNDGVLFTSYLLNKNGKVKTYLGNGVLIIYKGIKTENGEVTNVEPLLIDKKEDITHITKACMSPDGKTLYVTTNYTNRKNKPKGDFKETNFHIETAEYVNGLGWTNFKVLPFCKPQYSYAHASLSPDGNTLYFTANIRGGKESTKGTSDIFKVDVLGENAYSEPKNLGSQVNSYSGEMFPFMSYDNTLYFASNRSNGVGGFDIYKSVMNEKGIFEKAEVLPQPINSKQDDFCFVMEKNGTSGYFSSKRDGGKGEDDIYYFMIN
;
A
#
# COMPACT_ATOMS: atom_id res chain seq x y z
N MET A 1 27.97 13.95 70.26
CA MET A 1 26.80 14.34 69.43
C MET A 1 27.21 14.21 67.97
N LYS A 2 26.88 13.10 67.30
CA LYS A 2 27.26 12.84 65.89
C LYS A 2 26.14 13.37 64.99
N PHE A 3 26.43 14.37 64.17
CA PHE A 3 25.50 14.88 63.15
C PHE A 3 25.52 13.96 61.92
N PHE A 4 24.38 13.36 61.61
CA PHE A 4 24.13 12.66 60.35
C PHE A 4 23.70 13.71 59.31
N PHE A 5 24.52 13.93 58.27
CA PHE A 5 24.12 14.72 57.10
C PHE A 5 23.43 13.79 56.10
N CYS A 6 22.12 13.95 55.94
CA CYS A 6 21.33 13.23 54.95
C CYS A 6 21.43 13.98 53.61
N PHE A 7 22.11 13.39 52.62
CA PHE A 7 22.15 13.92 51.25
C PHE A 7 20.85 13.52 50.53
N PHE A 8 19.98 14.50 50.26
CA PHE A 8 18.85 14.31 49.34
C PHE A 8 19.37 14.40 47.90
N SER A 9 19.43 13.27 47.19
CA SER A 9 19.64 13.25 45.75
C SER A 9 18.34 13.62 45.04
N PHE A 10 18.29 14.80 44.42
CA PHE A 10 17.21 15.17 43.50
C PHE A 10 17.37 14.37 42.20
N LEU A 11 16.45 13.44 41.96
CA LEU A 11 16.33 12.72 40.70
C LEU A 11 15.72 13.67 39.66
N TYR A 12 16.51 14.20 38.74
CA TYR A 12 16.00 14.94 37.59
C TYR A 12 15.41 13.94 36.58
N VAL A 13 14.08 13.83 36.54
CA VAL A 13 13.38 13.16 35.44
C VAL A 13 13.34 14.14 34.27
N ALA A 14 14.22 13.96 33.30
CA ALA A 14 14.11 14.64 32.01
C ALA A 14 12.93 14.03 31.24
N ILE A 15 11.78 14.71 31.27
CA ILE A 15 10.67 14.40 30.37
C ILE A 15 11.10 14.92 28.99
N GLY A 16 11.61 14.02 28.15
CA GLY A 16 11.84 14.33 26.75
C GLY A 16 10.49 14.58 26.08
N MET A 17 10.18 15.83 25.77
CA MET A 17 9.07 16.15 24.88
C MET A 17 9.44 15.62 23.49
N SER A 18 8.82 14.52 23.07
CA SER A 18 8.85 14.11 21.66
C SER A 18 8.22 15.24 20.85
N GLN A 19 9.01 15.89 19.99
CA GLN A 19 8.50 16.89 19.07
C GLN A 19 7.44 16.21 18.19
N SER A 20 6.20 16.68 18.24
CA SER A 20 5.13 16.18 17.38
C SER A 20 5.47 16.57 15.94
N LYS A 21 5.62 15.56 15.06
CA LYS A 21 5.75 15.79 13.62
C LYS A 21 4.57 16.62 13.13
N VAL A 22 4.84 17.74 12.45
CA VAL A 22 3.79 18.57 11.86
C VAL A 22 3.64 18.17 10.40
N TYR A 23 2.46 17.69 10.03
CA TYR A 23 2.16 17.36 8.65
C TYR A 23 1.46 18.52 7.97
N ALA A 24 1.88 18.83 6.76
CA ALA A 24 1.16 19.69 5.83
C ALA A 24 0.83 18.89 4.58
N GLU A 25 -0.44 18.79 4.21
CA GLU A 25 -0.87 18.13 2.98
C GLU A 25 -1.55 19.04 1.98
N LYS A 26 -1.56 18.61 0.73
CA LYS A 26 -2.32 19.22 -0.36
C LYS A 26 -2.91 18.16 -1.29
N ASN A 27 -4.09 18.44 -1.82
CA ASN A 27 -4.68 17.68 -2.92
C ASN A 27 -3.89 17.99 -4.20
N ILE A 28 -3.45 16.97 -4.93
CA ILE A 28 -2.61 17.19 -6.12
C ILE A 28 -3.44 17.50 -7.37
N THR A 29 -2.82 18.17 -8.34
CA THR A 29 -3.46 18.61 -9.59
C THR A 29 -3.99 17.46 -10.44
N LEU A 30 -3.39 16.27 -10.31
CA LEU A 30 -3.80 15.02 -10.97
C LEU A 30 -5.27 14.66 -10.74
N ASN A 31 -5.79 14.94 -9.54
CA ASN A 31 -7.12 14.46 -9.17
C ASN A 31 -8.20 15.11 -10.02
N ASP A 32 -9.23 14.33 -10.34
CA ASP A 32 -10.43 14.75 -11.07
C ASP A 32 -11.68 14.16 -10.41
N GLU A 33 -12.83 14.15 -11.08
CA GLU A 33 -14.08 13.61 -10.52
C GLU A 33 -14.13 12.08 -10.33
N LYS A 34 -13.10 11.35 -10.79
CA LYS A 34 -12.97 9.89 -10.73
C LYS A 34 -12.05 9.51 -9.56
N PRO A 35 -12.02 8.24 -9.14
CA PRO A 35 -11.06 7.80 -8.15
C PRO A 35 -9.64 7.80 -8.70
N GLN A 36 -8.71 8.40 -7.95
CA GLN A 36 -7.27 8.23 -8.07
C GLN A 36 -6.74 7.69 -6.73
N PHE A 37 -6.22 6.47 -6.75
CA PHE A 37 -5.73 5.84 -5.53
C PHE A 37 -4.63 4.82 -5.81
N GLY A 38 -4.17 4.12 -4.78
CA GLY A 38 -3.25 3.00 -4.99
C GLY A 38 -1.86 3.46 -5.45
N LEU A 39 -1.43 4.67 -5.08
CA LEU A 39 -0.14 5.20 -5.50
C LEU A 39 1.02 4.32 -5.01
N SER A 40 2.01 4.06 -5.86
CA SER A 40 3.34 3.57 -5.46
C SER A 40 4.44 4.39 -6.12
N LEU A 41 5.53 4.56 -5.38
CA LEU A 41 6.75 5.18 -5.88
C LEU A 41 7.67 4.12 -6.50
N ASN A 42 8.31 4.49 -7.61
CA ASN A 42 9.32 3.71 -8.30
C ASN A 42 10.63 4.51 -8.40
N GLN A 43 11.66 3.92 -9.01
CA GLN A 43 12.89 4.64 -9.32
C GLN A 43 12.67 5.84 -10.25
N ASN A 44 13.61 6.78 -10.23
CA ASN A 44 13.67 7.94 -11.14
C ASN A 44 12.38 8.76 -11.16
N ASP A 45 11.85 9.06 -9.97
CA ASP A 45 10.63 9.84 -9.78
C ASP A 45 9.37 9.22 -10.42
N GLY A 46 9.44 7.96 -10.85
CA GLY A 46 8.30 7.25 -11.42
C GLY A 46 7.22 7.00 -10.37
N VAL A 47 5.97 7.16 -10.76
CA VAL A 47 4.81 6.79 -9.95
C VAL A 47 3.89 5.86 -10.72
N LEU A 48 3.22 4.96 -10.00
CA LEU A 48 2.06 4.23 -10.50
C LEU A 48 0.86 4.58 -9.63
N PHE A 49 -0.32 4.65 -10.22
CA PHE A 49 -1.57 4.78 -9.49
C PHE A 49 -2.72 4.14 -10.27
N THR A 50 -3.85 3.93 -9.60
CA THR A 50 -5.04 3.31 -10.16
C THR A 50 -6.09 4.39 -10.45
N SER A 51 -6.73 4.30 -11.62
CA SER A 51 -7.94 5.06 -11.95
C SER A 51 -8.76 4.35 -13.03
N TYR A 52 -9.93 4.90 -13.38
CA TYR A 52 -10.78 4.33 -14.41
C TYR A 52 -10.18 4.45 -15.82
N LEU A 53 -10.26 3.37 -16.59
CA LEU A 53 -9.96 3.38 -18.02
C LEU A 53 -11.02 4.17 -18.78
N LEU A 54 -10.58 5.17 -19.53
CA LEU A 54 -11.45 5.99 -20.36
C LEU A 54 -11.50 5.52 -21.82
N ASN A 55 -12.61 5.77 -22.49
CA ASN A 55 -12.69 5.67 -23.95
C ASN A 55 -12.25 6.97 -24.61
N LYS A 56 -12.19 6.99 -25.96
CA LYS A 56 -11.77 8.15 -26.75
C LYS A 56 -12.59 9.43 -26.53
N ASN A 57 -13.78 9.32 -25.94
CA ASN A 57 -14.67 10.44 -25.62
C ASN A 57 -14.58 10.83 -24.13
N GLY A 58 -13.60 10.31 -23.38
CA GLY A 58 -13.43 10.58 -21.96
C GLY A 58 -14.41 9.86 -21.03
N LYS A 59 -15.27 8.97 -21.54
CA LYS A 59 -16.20 8.21 -20.69
C LYS A 59 -15.54 6.97 -20.09
N VAL A 60 -15.86 6.68 -18.84
CA VAL A 60 -15.44 5.45 -18.14
C VAL A 60 -15.88 4.22 -18.92
N LYS A 61 -14.94 3.33 -19.23
CA LYS A 61 -15.25 1.99 -19.74
C LYS A 61 -15.76 1.13 -18.60
N THR A 62 -16.80 0.37 -18.86
CA THR A 62 -17.42 -0.53 -17.88
C THR A 62 -17.32 -1.98 -18.30
N TYR A 63 -17.32 -2.86 -17.31
CA TYR A 63 -17.40 -4.31 -17.44
C TYR A 63 -18.41 -4.84 -16.41
N LEU A 64 -19.46 -5.52 -16.89
CA LEU A 64 -20.59 -5.99 -16.06
C LEU A 64 -21.17 -4.90 -15.13
N GLY A 65 -21.26 -3.66 -15.63
CA GLY A 65 -21.79 -2.51 -14.90
C GLY A 65 -20.77 -1.79 -14.00
N ASN A 66 -19.59 -2.37 -13.76
CA ASN A 66 -18.54 -1.76 -12.94
C ASN A 66 -17.52 -1.02 -13.80
N GLY A 67 -16.95 0.08 -13.31
CA GLY A 67 -15.86 0.77 -13.98
C GLY A 67 -14.60 -0.11 -14.08
N VAL A 68 -13.95 -0.09 -15.24
CA VAL A 68 -12.69 -0.79 -15.47
C VAL A 68 -11.56 0.01 -14.84
N LEU A 69 -10.92 -0.55 -13.82
CA LEU A 69 -9.75 0.03 -13.17
C LEU A 69 -8.46 -0.47 -13.83
N ILE A 70 -7.56 0.46 -14.15
CA ILE A 70 -6.24 0.17 -14.70
C ILE A 70 -5.16 0.96 -13.96
N ILE A 71 -3.91 0.60 -14.22
CA ILE A 71 -2.76 1.35 -13.74
C ILE A 71 -2.39 2.43 -14.74
N TYR A 72 -2.14 3.62 -14.21
CA TYR A 72 -1.49 4.73 -14.88
C TYR A 72 -0.07 4.88 -14.33
N LYS A 73 0.84 5.33 -15.18
CA LYS A 73 2.20 5.75 -14.81
C LYS A 73 2.33 7.26 -14.98
N GLY A 74 3.18 7.88 -14.18
CA GLY A 74 3.53 9.29 -14.29
C GLY A 74 4.91 9.57 -13.69
N ILE A 75 5.28 10.84 -13.65
CA ILE A 75 6.54 11.33 -13.07
C ILE A 75 6.21 12.36 -11.99
N LYS A 76 6.72 12.15 -10.77
CA LYS A 76 6.58 13.12 -9.69
C LYS A 76 7.49 14.33 -9.93
N THR A 77 7.01 15.50 -9.54
CA THR A 77 7.79 16.73 -9.51
C THR A 77 8.33 16.99 -8.10
N GLU A 78 9.27 17.92 -7.96
CA GLU A 78 9.84 18.30 -6.66
C GLU A 78 8.79 18.83 -5.66
N ASN A 79 7.74 19.47 -6.15
CA ASN A 79 6.64 19.96 -5.32
C ASN A 79 5.53 18.92 -5.09
N GLY A 80 5.77 17.65 -5.44
CA GLY A 80 4.84 16.55 -5.18
C GLY A 80 3.68 16.41 -6.17
N GLU A 81 3.65 17.16 -7.27
CA GLU A 81 2.68 16.93 -8.35
C GLU A 81 3.05 15.68 -9.17
N VAL A 82 2.11 15.16 -9.97
CA VAL A 82 2.35 14.04 -10.89
C VAL A 82 2.03 14.51 -12.31
N THR A 83 3.01 14.37 -13.21
CA THR A 83 2.94 14.80 -14.60
C THR A 83 3.21 13.64 -15.57
N ASN A 84 3.08 13.89 -16.88
CA ASN A 84 3.34 12.90 -17.93
C ASN A 84 2.56 11.60 -17.72
N VAL A 85 1.28 11.75 -17.38
CA VAL A 85 0.40 10.65 -17.02
C VAL A 85 -0.09 9.92 -18.25
N GLU A 86 0.10 8.61 -18.28
CA GLU A 86 -0.42 7.73 -19.33
C GLU A 86 -0.79 6.35 -18.76
N PRO A 87 -1.72 5.61 -19.40
CA PRO A 87 -1.96 4.21 -19.05
C PRO A 87 -0.68 3.38 -19.09
N LEU A 88 -0.48 2.53 -18.09
CA LEU A 88 0.61 1.56 -18.10
C LEU A 88 0.41 0.58 -19.27
N LEU A 89 1.42 0.45 -20.13
CA LEU A 89 1.34 -0.43 -21.29
C LEU A 89 1.40 -1.90 -20.85
N ILE A 90 0.27 -2.59 -20.95
CA ILE A 90 0.12 -4.04 -20.74
C ILE A 90 -0.16 -4.69 -22.10
N ASP A 91 0.48 -5.82 -22.37
CA ASP A 91 0.22 -6.62 -23.58
C ASP A 91 -1.28 -6.98 -23.65
N LYS A 92 -1.92 -6.63 -24.77
CA LYS A 92 -3.34 -6.85 -24.99
C LYS A 92 -3.75 -8.32 -24.87
N LYS A 93 -2.81 -9.26 -25.08
CA LYS A 93 -3.10 -10.69 -24.97
C LYS A 93 -3.40 -11.14 -23.54
N GLU A 94 -2.92 -10.40 -22.54
CA GLU A 94 -3.10 -10.76 -21.12
C GLU A 94 -4.56 -10.57 -20.67
N ASP A 95 -5.32 -9.69 -21.36
CA ASP A 95 -6.75 -9.46 -21.11
C ASP A 95 -7.08 -9.13 -19.64
N ILE A 96 -6.18 -8.45 -18.93
CA ILE A 96 -6.39 -8.02 -17.55
C ILE A 96 -7.17 -6.71 -17.54
N THR A 97 -8.39 -6.74 -17.03
CA THR A 97 -9.33 -5.62 -17.12
C THR A 97 -9.77 -5.06 -15.76
N HIS A 98 -9.08 -5.41 -14.68
CA HIS A 98 -9.36 -4.87 -13.36
C HIS A 98 -8.12 -4.94 -12.47
N ILE A 99 -7.39 -3.83 -12.33
CA ILE A 99 -6.22 -3.75 -11.46
C ILE A 99 -6.47 -2.67 -10.42
N THR A 100 -6.39 -3.03 -9.14
CA THR A 100 -6.69 -2.11 -8.02
C THR A 100 -5.42 -1.52 -7.39
N LYS A 101 -4.29 -2.21 -7.51
CA LYS A 101 -2.98 -1.74 -7.03
C LYS A 101 -1.86 -2.34 -7.86
N ALA A 102 -0.79 -1.58 -8.05
CA ALA A 102 0.47 -2.12 -8.52
C ALA A 102 1.66 -1.64 -7.68
N CYS A 103 2.76 -2.37 -7.71
CA CYS A 103 4.09 -1.91 -7.30
C CYS A 103 5.16 -2.57 -8.18
N MET A 104 6.36 -1.99 -8.24
CA MET A 104 7.48 -2.56 -9.00
C MET A 104 8.60 -3.00 -8.07
N SER A 105 9.39 -3.97 -8.51
CA SER A 105 10.67 -4.29 -7.88
C SER A 105 11.60 -3.09 -7.89
N PRO A 106 12.50 -2.95 -6.89
CA PRO A 106 13.46 -1.86 -6.88
C PRO A 106 14.26 -1.77 -8.17
N ASP A 107 14.64 -2.88 -8.79
CA ASP A 107 15.37 -2.89 -10.08
C ASP A 107 14.50 -2.57 -11.32
N GLY A 108 13.20 -2.35 -11.12
CA GLY A 108 12.23 -2.00 -12.16
C GLY A 108 11.89 -3.12 -13.15
N LYS A 109 12.35 -4.35 -12.92
CA LYS A 109 12.16 -5.47 -13.87
C LYS A 109 10.86 -6.25 -13.67
N THR A 110 10.31 -6.18 -12.47
CA THR A 110 9.16 -6.98 -12.06
C THR A 110 8.02 -6.07 -11.63
N LEU A 111 6.84 -6.25 -12.20
CA LEU A 111 5.61 -5.61 -11.76
C LEU A 111 4.82 -6.60 -10.90
N TYR A 112 4.20 -6.11 -9.84
CA TYR A 112 3.21 -6.84 -9.05
C TYR A 112 1.89 -6.10 -9.17
N VAL A 113 0.81 -6.81 -9.47
CA VAL A 113 -0.53 -6.25 -9.58
C VAL A 113 -1.51 -7.00 -8.71
N THR A 114 -2.42 -6.26 -8.05
CA THR A 114 -3.62 -6.84 -7.42
C THR A 114 -4.75 -6.79 -8.42
N THR A 115 -5.31 -7.96 -8.74
CA THR A 115 -6.37 -8.11 -9.74
C THR A 115 -7.32 -9.23 -9.31
N ASN A 116 -8.46 -9.31 -9.97
CA ASN A 116 -9.32 -10.47 -9.98
C ASN A 116 -9.67 -10.76 -11.44
N TYR A 117 -9.98 -12.02 -11.74
CA TYR A 117 -10.34 -12.37 -13.11
C TYR A 117 -11.76 -11.89 -13.40
N THR A 118 -11.94 -11.35 -14.59
CA THR A 118 -13.21 -10.80 -15.06
C THR A 118 -13.88 -11.70 -16.08
N ASN A 119 -13.13 -12.62 -16.70
CA ASN A 119 -13.65 -13.53 -17.71
C ASN A 119 -12.86 -14.85 -17.75
N ARG A 120 -13.28 -15.80 -18.62
CA ARG A 120 -12.63 -17.13 -18.69
C ARG A 120 -11.18 -17.09 -19.21
N LYS A 121 -10.79 -16.08 -20.00
CA LYS A 121 -9.46 -15.97 -20.60
C LYS A 121 -8.39 -15.57 -19.59
N ASN A 122 -8.73 -14.63 -18.70
CA ASN A 122 -7.82 -14.17 -17.63
C ASN A 122 -8.03 -14.94 -16.31
N LYS A 123 -8.84 -16.00 -16.29
CA LYS A 123 -9.02 -16.84 -15.10
C LYS A 123 -7.73 -17.61 -14.77
N PRO A 124 -7.17 -17.47 -13.56
CA PRO A 124 -6.05 -18.29 -13.12
C PRO A 124 -6.36 -19.79 -13.11
N LYS A 125 -5.31 -20.61 -13.20
CA LYS A 125 -5.44 -22.05 -12.96
C LYS A 125 -5.88 -22.33 -11.53
N GLY A 126 -6.90 -23.19 -11.36
CA GLY A 126 -7.49 -23.55 -10.07
C GLY A 126 -8.89 -22.97 -9.87
N ASP A 127 -9.49 -23.28 -8.72
CA ASP A 127 -10.88 -22.93 -8.41
C ASP A 127 -11.02 -21.53 -7.80
N PHE A 128 -10.41 -20.53 -8.45
CA PHE A 128 -10.50 -19.14 -8.00
C PHE A 128 -11.94 -18.67 -8.16
N LYS A 129 -12.43 -17.89 -7.20
CA LYS A 129 -13.72 -17.19 -7.28
C LYS A 129 -13.51 -15.83 -7.95
N GLU A 130 -14.47 -15.38 -8.76
CA GLU A 130 -14.43 -14.07 -9.45
C GLU A 130 -14.25 -12.88 -8.49
N THR A 131 -14.72 -13.02 -7.25
CA THR A 131 -14.64 -11.98 -6.23
C THR A 131 -13.33 -11.99 -5.44
N ASN A 132 -12.51 -13.03 -5.57
CA ASN A 132 -11.26 -13.13 -4.82
C ASN A 132 -10.17 -12.40 -5.57
N PHE A 133 -9.51 -11.46 -4.89
CA PHE A 133 -8.30 -10.86 -5.42
C PHE A 133 -7.15 -11.85 -5.37
N HIS A 134 -6.25 -11.75 -6.33
CA HIS A 134 -4.97 -12.43 -6.32
C HIS A 134 -3.88 -11.47 -6.78
N ILE A 135 -2.63 -11.79 -6.43
CA ILE A 135 -1.48 -11.01 -6.86
C ILE A 135 -0.85 -11.71 -8.06
N GLU A 136 -0.65 -10.97 -9.13
CA GLU A 136 0.10 -11.43 -10.30
C GLU A 136 1.42 -10.68 -10.41
N THR A 137 2.43 -11.36 -10.97
CA THR A 137 3.69 -10.75 -11.36
C THR A 137 3.86 -10.75 -12.87
N ALA A 138 4.52 -9.74 -13.41
CA ALA A 138 4.80 -9.60 -14.84
C ALA A 138 6.20 -9.04 -15.09
N GLU A 139 6.68 -9.23 -16.32
CA GLU A 139 7.95 -8.69 -16.82
C GLU A 139 7.72 -7.69 -17.95
N TYR A 140 8.66 -6.77 -18.12
CA TYR A 140 8.60 -5.77 -19.18
C TYR A 140 9.36 -6.23 -20.43
N VAL A 141 8.69 -6.22 -21.58
CA VAL A 141 9.30 -6.49 -22.89
C VAL A 141 9.23 -5.23 -23.75
N ASN A 142 10.40 -4.76 -24.21
CA ASN A 142 10.48 -3.55 -25.03
C ASN A 142 9.62 -3.66 -26.30
N GLY A 143 8.86 -2.60 -26.61
CA GLY A 143 7.92 -2.56 -27.74
C GLY A 143 6.60 -3.31 -27.53
N LEU A 144 6.48 -4.15 -26.49
CA LEU A 144 5.28 -4.90 -26.16
C LEU A 144 4.59 -4.38 -24.89
N GLY A 145 5.35 -4.00 -23.87
CA GLY A 145 4.86 -3.61 -22.55
C GLY A 145 5.02 -4.72 -21.51
N TRP A 146 4.28 -4.60 -20.41
CA TRP A 146 4.20 -5.63 -19.37
C TRP A 146 3.42 -6.84 -19.88
N THR A 147 4.00 -8.02 -19.72
CA THR A 147 3.44 -9.28 -20.24
C THR A 147 3.84 -10.46 -19.36
N ASN A 148 3.37 -11.66 -19.71
CA ASN A 148 3.65 -12.92 -19.03
C ASN A 148 3.20 -12.90 -17.58
N PHE A 149 1.98 -12.41 -17.35
CA PHE A 149 1.40 -12.31 -16.02
C PHE A 149 1.22 -13.71 -15.42
N LYS A 150 1.64 -13.85 -14.16
CA LYS A 150 1.58 -15.11 -13.41
C LYS A 150 1.09 -14.84 -12.01
N VAL A 151 0.04 -15.55 -11.59
CA VAL A 151 -0.37 -15.57 -10.19
C VAL A 151 0.79 -16.02 -9.31
N LEU A 152 1.04 -15.31 -8.21
CA LEU A 152 2.08 -15.68 -7.26
C LEU A 152 1.79 -17.07 -6.67
N PRO A 153 2.79 -17.95 -6.54
CA PRO A 153 2.59 -19.38 -6.26
C PRO A 153 1.95 -19.67 -4.89
N PHE A 154 2.05 -18.73 -3.96
CA PHE A 154 1.41 -18.84 -2.63
C PHE A 154 -0.06 -18.40 -2.62
N CYS A 155 -0.57 -17.76 -3.67
CA CYS A 155 -1.99 -17.38 -3.76
C CYS A 155 -2.84 -18.64 -3.92
N LYS A 156 -3.69 -18.92 -2.93
CA LYS A 156 -4.62 -20.06 -2.96
C LYS A 156 -6.02 -19.62 -3.40
N PRO A 157 -6.72 -20.42 -4.24
CA PRO A 157 -7.98 -20.01 -4.86
C PRO A 157 -9.10 -19.56 -3.91
N GLN A 158 -9.12 -20.12 -2.70
CA GLN A 158 -10.18 -19.88 -1.71
C GLN A 158 -10.02 -18.56 -0.92
N TYR A 159 -8.88 -17.88 -1.02
CA TYR A 159 -8.61 -16.64 -0.30
C TYR A 159 -8.35 -15.48 -1.27
N SER A 160 -8.47 -14.26 -0.76
CA SER A 160 -8.06 -13.02 -1.41
C SER A 160 -6.64 -12.64 -0.98
N TYR A 161 -5.85 -12.16 -1.93
CA TYR A 161 -4.51 -11.60 -1.75
C TYR A 161 -4.44 -10.27 -2.48
N ALA A 162 -4.05 -9.21 -1.78
CA ALA A 162 -4.17 -7.85 -2.30
C ALA A 162 -3.10 -6.91 -1.77
N HIS A 163 -2.93 -5.79 -2.47
CA HIS A 163 -2.14 -4.63 -2.05
C HIS A 163 -0.67 -4.95 -1.79
N ALA A 164 -0.05 -5.65 -2.74
CA ALA A 164 1.36 -6.00 -2.69
C ALA A 164 2.26 -4.76 -2.61
N SER A 165 3.31 -4.83 -1.80
CA SER A 165 4.29 -3.77 -1.58
C SER A 165 5.64 -4.37 -1.19
N LEU A 166 6.71 -4.00 -1.89
CA LEU A 166 8.05 -4.51 -1.63
C LEU A 166 8.78 -3.67 -0.58
N SER A 167 9.62 -4.33 0.20
CA SER A 167 10.65 -3.65 0.98
C SER A 167 11.60 -2.87 0.06
N PRO A 168 12.25 -1.81 0.56
CA PRO A 168 13.18 -1.00 -0.23
C PRO A 168 14.33 -1.79 -0.87
N ASP A 169 14.77 -2.87 -0.23
CA ASP A 169 15.81 -3.77 -0.74
C ASP A 169 15.29 -4.85 -1.71
N GLY A 170 13.96 -4.95 -1.88
CA GLY A 170 13.30 -5.91 -2.76
C GLY A 170 13.23 -7.34 -2.23
N ASN A 171 13.73 -7.61 -1.03
CA ASN A 171 13.86 -8.96 -0.50
C ASN A 171 12.62 -9.46 0.23
N THR A 172 11.68 -8.58 0.59
CA THR A 172 10.45 -8.94 1.29
C THR A 172 9.24 -8.33 0.60
N LEU A 173 8.26 -9.16 0.28
CA LEU A 173 6.96 -8.71 -0.24
C LEU A 173 5.93 -8.71 0.90
N TYR A 174 5.40 -7.53 1.20
CA TYR A 174 4.27 -7.34 2.10
C TYR A 174 2.97 -7.31 1.29
N PHE A 175 1.91 -7.89 1.84
CA PHE A 175 0.60 -7.90 1.20
C PHE A 175 -0.48 -8.15 2.23
N THR A 176 -1.73 -7.99 1.83
CA THR A 176 -2.90 -8.26 2.66
C THR A 176 -3.62 -9.51 2.18
N ALA A 177 -4.14 -10.31 3.09
CA ALA A 177 -4.88 -11.50 2.75
C ALA A 177 -5.90 -11.89 3.82
N ASN A 178 -6.87 -12.73 3.43
CA ASN A 178 -7.87 -13.32 4.33
C ASN A 178 -7.69 -14.84 4.49
N ILE A 179 -6.43 -15.29 4.61
CA ILE A 179 -6.04 -16.70 4.77
C ILE A 179 -6.71 -17.28 6.02
N ARG A 180 -7.42 -18.41 5.87
CA ARG A 180 -8.06 -19.11 7.00
C ARG A 180 -7.51 -20.53 7.16
N GLY A 181 -7.37 -20.94 8.42
CA GLY A 181 -6.91 -22.28 8.78
C GLY A 181 -5.38 -22.37 8.79
N GLY A 182 -4.85 -23.12 9.75
CA GLY A 182 -3.40 -23.20 10.01
C GLY A 182 -2.88 -22.12 10.97
N LYS A 183 -1.57 -22.10 11.15
CA LYS A 183 -0.87 -21.26 12.14
C LYS A 183 -0.89 -19.77 11.75
N GLU A 184 -0.68 -19.49 10.47
CA GLU A 184 -0.61 -18.13 9.91
C GLU A 184 -2.00 -17.70 9.39
N SER A 185 -3.02 -17.80 10.26
CA SER A 185 -4.40 -17.43 9.89
C SER A 185 -4.65 -15.95 10.14
N THR A 186 -5.43 -15.32 9.24
CA THR A 186 -6.00 -13.98 9.43
C THR A 186 -6.88 -13.96 10.67
N LYS A 187 -6.79 -12.90 11.48
CA LYS A 187 -7.61 -12.67 12.68
C LYS A 187 -8.79 -11.74 12.42
N GLY A 188 -8.60 -10.70 11.60
CA GLY A 188 -9.64 -9.77 11.21
C GLY A 188 -10.37 -10.15 9.93
N THR A 189 -10.87 -9.15 9.19
CA THR A 189 -11.41 -9.33 7.84
C THR A 189 -10.30 -9.59 6.82
N SER A 190 -9.17 -8.89 6.96
CA SER A 190 -7.90 -9.10 6.28
C SER A 190 -6.75 -8.72 7.20
N ASP A 191 -5.62 -9.41 7.08
CA ASP A 191 -4.41 -9.16 7.87
C ASP A 191 -3.25 -8.91 6.90
N ILE A 192 -2.18 -8.26 7.37
CA ILE A 192 -0.92 -8.11 6.64
C ILE A 192 -0.04 -9.35 6.86
N PHE A 193 0.48 -9.84 5.75
CA PHE A 193 1.43 -10.94 5.65
C PHE A 193 2.70 -10.47 4.97
N LYS A 194 3.77 -11.26 5.15
CA LYS A 194 4.99 -11.13 4.35
C LYS A 194 5.48 -12.47 3.81
N VAL A 195 6.22 -12.40 2.71
CA VAL A 195 7.05 -13.48 2.18
C VAL A 195 8.44 -12.95 1.84
N ASP A 196 9.44 -13.82 1.94
CA ASP A 196 10.78 -13.55 1.39
C ASP A 196 10.73 -13.75 -0.14
N VAL A 197 11.36 -12.85 -0.89
CA VAL A 197 11.50 -12.95 -2.35
C VAL A 197 12.79 -13.72 -2.65
N LEU A 198 12.67 -14.92 -3.22
CA LEU A 198 13.79 -15.86 -3.39
C LEU A 198 14.39 -15.84 -4.82
N GLY A 199 13.88 -14.97 -5.70
CA GLY A 199 14.25 -14.89 -7.11
C GLY A 199 13.39 -15.80 -8.01
N GLU A 200 13.40 -15.55 -9.32
CA GLU A 200 12.74 -16.40 -10.35
C GLU A 200 11.28 -16.79 -10.05
N ASN A 201 10.48 -15.87 -9.52
CA ASN A 201 9.09 -16.12 -9.10
C ASN A 201 8.95 -17.17 -7.97
N ALA A 202 9.99 -17.37 -7.17
CA ALA A 202 9.98 -18.15 -5.94
C ALA A 202 9.87 -17.24 -4.71
N TYR A 203 9.08 -17.70 -3.73
CA TYR A 203 8.78 -16.97 -2.50
C TYR A 203 8.75 -17.95 -1.32
N SER A 204 9.01 -17.46 -0.12
CA SER A 204 8.75 -18.24 1.10
C SER A 204 7.24 -18.45 1.31
N GLU A 205 6.88 -19.30 2.26
CA GLU A 205 5.50 -19.39 2.74
C GLU A 205 5.07 -18.07 3.41
N PRO A 206 3.80 -17.64 3.25
CA PRO A 206 3.25 -16.47 3.93
C PRO A 206 3.36 -16.54 5.45
N LYS A 207 3.86 -15.46 6.07
CA LYS A 207 3.89 -15.28 7.52
C LYS A 207 3.02 -14.10 7.92
N ASN A 208 2.10 -14.30 8.86
CA ASN A 208 1.26 -13.24 9.41
C ASN A 208 2.15 -12.34 10.29
N LEU A 209 1.98 -11.01 10.20
CA LEU A 209 2.80 -10.07 10.97
C LEU A 209 2.46 -10.00 12.47
N GLY A 210 1.48 -10.77 12.92
CA GLY A 210 1.13 -10.92 14.32
C GLY A 210 0.43 -9.68 14.90
N SER A 211 0.12 -9.73 16.20
CA SER A 211 -0.76 -8.74 16.85
C SER A 211 -0.12 -7.37 17.13
N GLN A 212 1.16 -7.19 16.83
CA GLN A 212 1.78 -5.87 16.88
C GLN A 212 1.34 -5.03 15.69
N VAL A 213 1.22 -5.67 14.52
CA VAL A 213 0.78 -5.03 13.27
C VAL A 213 -0.70 -5.28 13.02
N ASN A 214 -1.17 -6.52 13.08
CA ASN A 214 -2.54 -6.90 12.73
C ASN A 214 -3.49 -6.82 13.92
N SER A 215 -4.78 -6.67 13.65
CA SER A 215 -5.84 -6.57 14.66
C SER A 215 -7.02 -7.51 14.35
N TYR A 216 -8.17 -7.28 15.00
CA TYR A 216 -9.43 -7.93 14.63
C TYR A 216 -10.22 -7.15 13.57
N SER A 217 -9.71 -5.98 13.15
CA SER A 217 -10.23 -5.17 12.05
C SER A 217 -9.60 -5.60 10.72
N GLY A 218 -9.94 -4.94 9.61
CA GLY A 218 -9.26 -5.14 8.34
C GLY A 218 -8.00 -4.29 8.26
N GLU A 219 -6.88 -4.89 7.86
CA GLU A 219 -5.69 -4.18 7.42
C GLU A 219 -5.55 -4.24 5.88
N MET A 220 -5.12 -3.13 5.27
CA MET A 220 -4.95 -2.99 3.81
C MET A 220 -3.82 -2.02 3.44
N PHE A 221 -3.38 -2.05 2.18
CA PHE A 221 -2.34 -1.18 1.60
C PHE A 221 -1.06 -1.03 2.45
N PRO A 222 -0.34 -2.13 2.76
CA PRO A 222 0.94 -2.05 3.44
C PRO A 222 1.98 -1.30 2.59
N PHE A 223 2.86 -0.58 3.26
CA PHE A 223 4.02 0.09 2.67
C PHE A 223 5.19 0.06 3.66
N MET A 224 6.30 -0.53 3.25
CA MET A 224 7.53 -0.54 4.05
C MET A 224 8.44 0.61 3.63
N SER A 225 8.68 1.56 4.54
CA SER A 225 9.55 2.70 4.29
C SER A 225 11.05 2.34 4.42
N TYR A 226 11.89 3.27 3.99
CA TYR A 226 13.36 3.17 4.08
C TYR A 226 13.90 3.21 5.52
N ASP A 227 13.13 3.73 6.47
CA ASP A 227 13.48 3.76 7.90
C ASP A 227 12.92 2.57 8.69
N ASN A 228 12.55 1.48 7.99
CA ASN A 228 11.97 0.27 8.57
C ASN A 228 10.63 0.49 9.30
N THR A 229 9.85 1.47 8.86
CA THR A 229 8.48 1.69 9.35
C THR A 229 7.47 1.10 8.37
N LEU A 230 6.61 0.20 8.86
CA LEU A 230 5.46 -0.28 8.10
C LEU A 230 4.29 0.68 8.28
N TYR A 231 3.82 1.26 7.19
CA TYR A 231 2.58 2.03 7.11
C TYR A 231 1.49 1.17 6.49
N PHE A 232 0.25 1.32 6.94
CA PHE A 232 -0.90 0.59 6.41
C PHE A 232 -2.20 1.26 6.81
N ALA A 233 -3.30 0.96 6.13
CA ALA A 233 -4.61 1.44 6.53
C ALA A 233 -5.38 0.37 7.31
N SER A 234 -6.16 0.78 8.30
CA SER A 234 -7.01 -0.12 9.07
C SER A 234 -8.27 0.57 9.59
N ASN A 235 -9.37 -0.17 9.67
CA ASN A 235 -10.64 0.31 10.23
C ASN A 235 -10.81 -0.14 11.70
N ARG A 236 -9.80 0.16 12.54
CA ARG A 236 -9.88 -0.11 13.98
C ARG A 236 -10.86 0.83 14.64
N SER A 237 -11.59 0.34 15.63
CA SER A 237 -12.61 1.14 16.33
C SER A 237 -12.06 2.34 17.10
N ASN A 238 -10.74 2.42 17.33
CA ASN A 238 -10.06 3.53 17.99
C ASN A 238 -9.36 4.50 17.02
N GLY A 239 -9.68 4.40 15.72
CA GLY A 239 -9.23 5.31 14.68
C GLY A 239 -9.96 6.65 14.68
N VAL A 240 -9.70 7.48 13.66
CA VAL A 240 -10.31 8.81 13.49
C VAL A 240 -11.55 8.72 12.59
N GLY A 241 -11.49 7.91 11.53
CA GLY A 241 -12.51 7.80 10.48
C GLY A 241 -12.91 6.36 10.14
N GLY A 242 -13.09 6.09 8.85
CA GLY A 242 -13.46 4.77 8.33
C GLY A 242 -12.24 3.85 8.32
N PHE A 243 -11.43 3.94 7.27
CA PHE A 243 -10.03 3.50 7.30
C PHE A 243 -9.11 4.63 7.73
N ASP A 244 -8.18 4.35 8.64
CA ASP A 244 -7.12 5.27 9.04
C ASP A 244 -5.75 4.67 8.75
N ILE A 245 -4.77 5.53 8.50
CA ILE A 245 -3.36 5.18 8.32
C ILE A 245 -2.71 4.98 9.70
N TYR A 246 -2.14 3.80 9.89
CA TYR A 246 -1.32 3.40 11.03
C TYR A 246 0.13 3.25 10.61
N LYS A 247 1.04 3.33 11.58
CA LYS A 247 2.45 2.97 11.44
C LYS A 247 2.86 1.95 12.49
N SER A 248 3.84 1.11 12.18
CA SER A 248 4.51 0.21 13.11
C SER A 248 6.00 0.18 12.78
N VAL A 249 6.84 0.57 13.74
CA VAL A 249 8.29 0.61 13.56
C VAL A 249 8.86 -0.78 13.75
N MET A 250 9.73 -1.23 12.84
CA MET A 250 10.46 -2.47 12.99
C MET A 250 11.82 -2.18 13.63
N ASN A 251 12.08 -2.79 14.79
CA ASN A 251 13.36 -2.64 15.46
C ASN A 251 14.48 -3.44 14.77
N GLU A 252 15.72 -3.26 15.24
CA GLU A 252 16.93 -3.91 14.68
C GLU A 252 16.86 -5.45 14.68
N LYS A 253 15.99 -6.06 15.49
CA LYS A 253 15.79 -7.52 15.54
C LYS A 253 14.73 -8.00 14.54
N GLY A 254 14.19 -7.11 13.70
CA GLY A 254 13.13 -7.42 12.75
C GLY A 254 11.76 -7.59 13.40
N ILE A 255 11.56 -7.09 14.62
CA ILE A 255 10.30 -7.18 15.36
C ILE A 255 9.56 -5.85 15.25
N PHE A 256 8.31 -5.91 14.82
CA PHE A 256 7.40 -4.77 14.78
C PHE A 256 6.95 -4.36 16.17
N GLU A 257 6.98 -3.05 16.42
CA GLU A 257 6.35 -2.42 17.57
C GLU A 257 4.84 -2.32 17.40
N LYS A 258 4.13 -2.04 18.48
CA LYS A 258 2.68 -1.90 18.44
C LYS A 258 2.29 -0.80 17.47
N ALA A 259 1.38 -1.11 16.55
CA ALA A 259 0.93 -0.14 15.57
C ALA A 259 0.16 1.03 16.22
N GLU A 260 0.48 2.24 15.76
CA GLU A 260 -0.08 3.51 16.22
C GLU A 260 -0.75 4.24 15.06
N VAL A 261 -1.90 4.87 15.31
CA VAL A 261 -2.60 5.69 14.31
C VAL A 261 -1.79 6.96 14.04
N LEU A 262 -1.67 7.36 12.78
CA LEU A 262 -1.08 8.67 12.45
C LEU A 262 -2.03 9.80 12.88
N PRO A 263 -1.49 10.95 13.32
CA PRO A 263 -2.33 12.05 13.73
C PRO A 263 -3.02 12.70 12.52
N GLN A 264 -4.03 13.51 12.81
CA GLN A 264 -4.43 14.58 11.91
C GLN A 264 -3.22 15.47 11.58
N PRO A 265 -3.12 16.02 10.37
CA PRO A 265 -4.13 15.96 9.29
C PRO A 265 -4.02 14.78 8.31
N ILE A 266 -3.12 13.81 8.55
CA ILE A 266 -3.00 12.62 7.68
C ILE A 266 -4.28 11.78 7.71
N ASN A 267 -4.84 11.53 8.89
CA ASN A 267 -6.14 10.88 9.02
C ASN A 267 -7.27 11.89 9.17
N SER A 268 -8.38 11.64 8.50
CA SER A 268 -9.59 12.46 8.48
C SER A 268 -10.75 11.71 9.13
N LYS A 269 -11.99 12.21 8.98
CA LYS A 269 -13.19 11.50 9.42
C LYS A 269 -13.71 10.47 8.39
N GLN A 270 -13.09 10.41 7.21
CA GLN A 270 -13.48 9.54 6.10
C GLN A 270 -12.48 8.38 5.96
N ASP A 271 -12.42 7.73 4.80
CA ASP A 271 -11.39 6.73 4.51
C ASP A 271 -10.07 7.42 4.10
N ASP A 272 -8.97 7.06 4.77
CA ASP A 272 -7.60 7.45 4.47
C ASP A 272 -6.72 6.20 4.37
N PHE A 273 -6.01 6.04 3.26
CA PHE A 273 -5.33 4.79 2.93
C PHE A 273 -4.18 4.97 1.94
N CYS A 274 -3.52 3.87 1.57
CA CYS A 274 -2.43 3.86 0.58
C CYS A 274 -1.32 4.89 0.84
N PHE A 275 -0.86 4.98 2.08
CA PHE A 275 0.26 5.83 2.45
C PHE A 275 1.58 5.31 1.88
N VAL A 276 2.36 6.18 1.24
CA VAL A 276 3.72 5.93 0.79
C VAL A 276 4.62 7.09 1.16
N MET A 277 5.87 6.79 1.51
CA MET A 277 6.87 7.78 1.91
C MET A 277 8.02 7.79 0.91
N GLU A 278 8.48 8.98 0.55
CA GLU A 278 9.68 9.15 -0.24
C GLU A 278 10.93 8.75 0.55
N LYS A 279 12.02 8.49 -0.18
CA LYS A 279 13.30 8.09 0.42
C LYS A 279 13.89 9.14 1.37
N ASN A 280 13.49 10.41 1.23
CA ASN A 280 13.90 11.50 2.12
C ASN A 280 13.30 11.37 3.54
N GLY A 281 12.26 10.55 3.73
CA GLY A 281 11.58 10.38 5.02
C GLY A 281 10.73 11.57 5.48
N THR A 282 10.59 12.61 4.65
CA THR A 282 9.95 13.89 4.99
C THR A 282 8.81 14.27 4.04
N SER A 283 8.58 13.53 2.96
CA SER A 283 7.44 13.73 2.09
C SER A 283 6.87 12.42 1.56
N GLY A 284 5.70 12.47 0.96
CA GLY A 284 5.07 11.31 0.37
C GLY A 284 3.63 11.55 -0.03
N TYR A 285 2.88 10.46 -0.19
CA TYR A 285 1.51 10.50 -0.67
C TYR A 285 0.60 9.60 0.16
N PHE A 286 -0.69 9.88 0.13
CA PHE A 286 -1.73 8.96 0.57
C PHE A 286 -3.01 9.21 -0.24
N SER A 287 -3.95 8.28 -0.18
CA SER A 287 -5.27 8.39 -0.78
C SER A 287 -6.31 8.69 0.29
N SER A 288 -7.31 9.50 -0.05
CA SER A 288 -8.34 9.91 0.90
C SER A 288 -9.67 10.20 0.24
N LYS A 289 -10.75 9.90 0.96
CA LYS A 289 -12.12 10.32 0.64
C LYS A 289 -12.57 11.52 1.44
N ARG A 290 -11.63 12.30 2.00
CA ARG A 290 -11.94 13.46 2.85
C ARG A 290 -12.81 14.48 2.11
N ASP A 291 -13.67 15.13 2.87
CA ASP A 291 -14.52 16.21 2.35
C ASP A 291 -13.66 17.34 1.76
N GLY A 292 -14.13 17.94 0.67
CA GLY A 292 -13.39 18.98 -0.07
C GLY A 292 -12.38 18.45 -1.08
N GLY A 293 -12.28 17.13 -1.25
CA GLY A 293 -11.67 16.51 -2.42
C GLY A 293 -12.41 16.80 -3.74
N LYS A 294 -11.81 16.40 -4.86
CA LYS A 294 -12.33 16.52 -6.21
C LYS A 294 -13.12 15.29 -6.66
N GLY A 295 -12.65 14.09 -6.32
CA GLY A 295 -13.20 12.81 -6.80
C GLY A 295 -13.76 11.92 -5.71
N GLU A 296 -13.96 10.64 -6.07
CA GLU A 296 -14.39 9.60 -5.13
C GLU A 296 -13.27 9.27 -4.12
N ASP A 297 -12.07 9.03 -4.65
CA ASP A 297 -10.81 8.86 -3.92
C ASP A 297 -9.79 9.82 -4.53
N ASP A 298 -9.10 10.58 -3.71
CA ASP A 298 -8.10 11.55 -4.18
C ASP A 298 -6.72 11.24 -3.63
N ILE A 299 -5.68 11.55 -4.41
CA ILE A 299 -4.29 11.49 -3.96
C ILE A 299 -3.90 12.82 -3.31
N TYR A 300 -3.34 12.76 -2.11
CA TYR A 300 -2.78 13.89 -1.40
C TYR A 300 -1.27 13.73 -1.30
N TYR A 301 -0.55 14.84 -1.45
CA TYR A 301 0.88 14.94 -1.17
C TYR A 301 1.06 15.58 0.21
N PHE A 302 1.94 15.02 1.04
CA PHE A 302 2.26 15.56 2.35
C PHE A 302 3.75 15.87 2.51
N MET A 303 4.05 16.79 3.41
CA MET A 303 5.39 17.06 3.92
C MET A 303 5.37 17.05 5.45
N ILE A 304 6.49 16.62 6.04
CA ILE A 304 6.74 16.59 7.48
C ILE A 304 7.71 17.73 7.79
N ASN A 305 7.25 18.68 8.59
CA ASN A 305 8.01 19.83 9.08
C ASN A 305 8.55 19.59 10.49
#